data_AF-A0A4S2PMZ4-F1
#
_entry.id   AF-A0A4S2PMZ4-F1
#
_cell.length_a   1.000
_cell.length_b   1.000
_cell.length_c   1.000
_cell.angle_alpha   90.00
_cell.angle_beta   90.00
_cell.angle_gamma   90.00
#
_symmetry.space_group_name_H-M   'P 1'
#
loop_
_entity.id
_entity.type
_entity.pdbx_description
1 polymer ?
#
loop_
_entity_poly.entity_id
_entity_poly.type
_entity_poly.pdbx_seq_one_letter_code
_entity_poly.pdbx_strand_id
1 'polypeptide(L)' 'MDNLTKAFKELLSQEHFSSQSEIVEALKNQGFPSINQSKVSRMLSKFGAVRTRNTKMEMVYCLPNELSVPATS' A
#
# COMPACT_ATOMS: atom_id res chain seq x y z
N MET A 1 -10.99 0.83 -13.80
CA MET A 1 -10.48 1.09 -12.44
C MET A 1 -9.19 0.31 -12.28
N ASP A 2 -8.09 1.00 -12.04
CA ASP A 2 -6.72 0.49 -12.20
C ASP A 2 -6.44 -0.81 -11.43
N ASN A 3 -6.19 -1.92 -12.16
CA ASN A 3 -5.80 -3.21 -11.59
C ASN A 3 -4.64 -3.08 -10.58
N LEU A 4 -3.74 -2.11 -10.80
CA LEU A 4 -2.65 -1.76 -9.90
C LEU A 4 -3.15 -1.30 -8.52
N THR A 5 -4.18 -0.45 -8.47
CA THR A 5 -4.74 0.04 -7.21
C THR A 5 -5.42 -1.10 -6.46
N LYS A 6 -6.15 -1.97 -7.15
CA LYS A 6 -6.77 -3.14 -6.51
C LYS A 6 -5.70 -4.05 -5.90
N ALA A 7 -4.71 -4.44 -6.68
CA ALA A 7 -3.56 -5.22 -6.24
C ALA A 7 -2.84 -4.60 -5.04
N PHE A 8 -2.56 -3.29 -5.09
CA PHE A 8 -1.93 -2.56 -3.99
C PHE A 8 -2.76 -2.60 -2.70
N LYS A 9 -4.08 -2.43 -2.80
CA LYS A 9 -4.97 -2.53 -1.63
C LYS A 9 -4.99 -3.94 -1.04
N GLU A 10 -5.06 -4.96 -1.90
CA GLU A 10 -5.00 -6.38 -1.50
C GLU A 10 -3.65 -6.76 -0.86
N LEU A 11 -2.55 -6.13 -1.27
CA LEU A 11 -1.26 -6.31 -0.61
C LEU A 11 -1.25 -5.67 0.79
N LEU A 12 -1.73 -4.44 0.92
CA LEU A 12 -1.76 -3.75 2.21
C LEU A 12 -2.73 -4.38 3.21
N SER A 13 -3.82 -5.01 2.75
CA SER A 13 -4.72 -5.77 3.64
C SER A 13 -4.10 -7.03 4.23
N GLN A 14 -2.95 -7.48 3.71
CA GLN A 14 -2.23 -8.63 4.27
C GLN A 14 -1.36 -8.25 5.47
N GLU A 15 -1.17 -6.95 5.76
CA GLU A 15 -0.41 -6.45 6.92
C GLU A 15 0.98 -7.10 7.06
N HIS A 16 1.63 -7.35 5.92
CA HIS A 16 2.89 -8.10 5.86
C HIS A 16 4.06 -7.25 5.37
N PHE A 17 3.79 -6.11 4.73
CA PHE A 17 4.81 -5.30 4.08
C PHE A 17 5.34 -4.23 5.02
N SER A 18 6.63 -4.30 5.36
CA SER A 18 7.28 -3.36 6.28
C SER A 18 7.90 -2.16 5.57
N SER A 19 8.15 -2.29 4.25
CA SER A 19 8.88 -1.32 3.45
C SER A 19 8.26 -1.06 2.07
N GLN A 20 8.58 0.09 1.48
CA GLN A 20 8.09 0.46 0.15
C GLN A 20 8.67 -0.47 -0.94
N SER A 21 9.92 -0.90 -0.78
CA SER A 21 10.60 -1.78 -1.73
C SER A 21 9.95 -3.16 -1.80
N GLU A 22 9.54 -3.73 -0.66
CA GLU A 22 8.81 -5.01 -0.65
C GLU A 22 7.48 -4.90 -1.41
N ILE A 23 6.74 -3.80 -1.25
CA ILE A 23 5.49 -3.56 -1.99
C ILE A 23 5.76 -3.44 -3.50
N VAL A 24 6.86 -2.77 -3.89
CA VAL A 24 7.29 -2.67 -5.29
C VAL A 24 7.56 -4.06 -5.86
N GLU A 25 8.34 -4.88 -5.16
CA GLU A 25 8.67 -6.24 -5.61
C GLU A 25 7.43 -7.13 -5.71
N ALA A 26 6.54 -7.08 -4.71
CA ALA A 26 5.27 -7.81 -4.73
C ALA A 26 4.40 -7.41 -5.93
N LEU A 27 4.28 -6.11 -6.21
CA LEU A 27 3.54 -5.63 -7.37
C LEU A 27 4.21 -6.02 -8.69
N LYS A 28 5.56 -5.99 -8.78
CA LYS A 28 6.27 -6.48 -9.97
C LYS A 28 5.98 -7.96 -10.21
N ASN A 29 6.01 -8.78 -9.15
CA ASN A 29 5.71 -10.21 -9.22
C ASN A 29 4.26 -10.51 -9.62
N GLN A 30 3.32 -9.61 -9.31
CA GLN A 30 1.93 -9.70 -9.78
C GLN A 30 1.73 -9.26 -11.24
N GLY A 31 2.79 -8.87 -11.95
CA GLY A 31 2.72 -8.45 -13.35
C GLY A 31 2.67 -6.93 -13.56
N PHE A 32 3.08 -6.13 -12.57
CA PHE A 32 3.24 -4.67 -12.70
C PHE A 32 4.72 -4.25 -12.79
N PRO A 33 5.46 -4.55 -13.88
CA PRO A 33 6.89 -4.26 -13.97
C PRO A 33 7.22 -2.75 -13.96
N SER A 34 6.26 -1.90 -14.30
CA SER A 34 6.41 -0.43 -14.34
C SER A 34 6.33 0.25 -12.97
N ILE A 35 6.13 -0.52 -11.89
CA ILE A 35 6.05 0.02 -10.53
C ILE A 35 7.45 0.27 -9.96
N ASN A 36 7.58 1.34 -9.18
CA ASN A 36 8.82 1.72 -8.51
C ASN A 36 8.53 2.36 -7.15
N GLN A 37 9.58 2.59 -6.37
CA GLN A 37 9.46 3.11 -5.00
C GLN A 37 8.73 4.46 -4.97
N SER A 38 9.03 5.36 -5.90
CA SER A 38 8.37 6.67 -5.98
C SER A 38 6.86 6.56 -6.24
N LYS A 39 6.45 5.61 -7.08
CA LYS A 39 5.04 5.37 -7.41
C LYS A 39 4.31 4.73 -6.22
N VAL A 40 4.93 3.77 -5.53
CA VAL A 40 4.41 3.21 -4.27
C VAL A 40 4.31 4.26 -3.18
N SER A 41 5.33 5.11 -3.00
CA SER A 41 5.32 6.21 -2.03
C SER A 41 4.13 7.15 -2.25
N ARG A 42 3.90 7.57 -3.52
CA ARG A 42 2.71 8.36 -3.88
C ARG A 42 1.41 7.62 -3.59
N MET A 43 1.35 6.31 -3.84
CA MET A 43 0.15 5.52 -3.56
C MET A 43 -0.11 5.42 -2.06
N LEU A 44 0.91 5.16 -1.24
CA LEU A 44 0.80 5.15 0.22
C LEU A 44 0.23 6.49 0.74
N SER A 45 0.80 7.62 0.30
CA SER A 45 0.29 8.94 0.69
C SER A 45 -1.12 9.20 0.16
N LYS A 46 -1.40 8.85 -1.11
CA LYS A 46 -2.71 9.07 -1.76
C LYS A 46 -3.83 8.28 -1.10
N PHE A 47 -3.55 7.05 -0.66
CA PHE A 47 -4.53 6.19 0.00
C PHE A 47 -4.51 6.31 1.52
N GLY A 48 -3.66 7.19 2.07
CA GLY A 48 -3.55 7.38 3.52
C GLY A 48 -3.08 6.12 4.25
N ALA A 49 -2.24 5.30 3.61
CA ALA A 49 -1.69 4.10 4.24
C ALA A 49 -0.87 4.49 5.47
N VAL A 50 -1.11 3.81 6.58
CA VAL A 50 -0.43 4.03 7.86
C VAL A 50 0.45 2.85 8.20
N ARG A 51 1.44 3.07 9.06
CA ARG A 51 2.22 1.98 9.64
C ARG A 51 1.62 1.57 10.97
N THR A 52 1.10 0.36 11.04
CA THR A 52 0.58 -0.24 12.27
C THR A 52 1.50 -1.36 12.74
N ARG A 53 1.35 -1.76 14.00
CA ARG A 53 2.09 -2.88 14.56
C ARG A 53 1.26 -4.15 14.39
N ASN A 54 1.77 -5.13 13.66
CA ASN A 54 1.08 -6.40 13.44
C ASN A 54 1.18 -7.33 14.67
N THR A 55 0.53 -8.50 14.60
CA THR A 55 0.55 -9.53 15.66
C THR A 55 1.95 -10.10 15.95
N LYS A 56 2.91 -9.93 15.01
CA LYS A 56 4.32 -10.28 15.18
C LYS A 56 5.17 -9.14 15.76
N MET A 57 4.52 -8.06 16.21
CA MET A 57 5.17 -6.85 16.70
C MET A 57 5.97 -6.06 15.65
N GLU A 58 5.77 -6.33 14.37
CA GLU A 58 6.44 -5.67 13.25
C GLU A 58 5.65 -4.43 12.78
N MET A 59 6.37 -3.37 12.40
CA MET A 59 5.78 -2.13 11.90
C MET A 59 5.53 -2.22 10.39
N VAL A 60 4.31 -2.61 10.03
CA VAL A 60 3.87 -2.89 8.67
C VAL A 60 2.93 -1.82 8.13
N TYR A 61 2.89 -1.64 6.82
CA TYR A 61 1.89 -0.82 6.16
C TYR A 61 0.53 -1.51 6.15
N CYS A 62 -0.50 -0.75 6.48
CA CYS A 62 -1.90 -1.15 6.42
C CYS A 62 -2.73 0.02 5.86
N LEU A 63 -3.84 -0.31 5.20
CA LEU A 63 -4.83 0.69 4.83
C LEU A 63 -5.82 0.85 5.99
N PRO A 64 -5.96 2.05 6.56
CA PRO A 64 -7.02 2.27 7.54
C PRO A 64 -8.36 2.02 6.85
N ASN A 65 -9.20 1.16 7.46
CA ASN A 65 -10.56 0.92 6.99
C ASN A 65 -11.32 2.25 6.97
N GLU A 66 -11.57 2.73 5.75
CA GLU A 66 -12.39 3.90 5.42
C GLU A 66 -12.11 5.17 6.24
N LEU A 67 -10.99 5.85 5.97
CA LEU A 67 -10.98 7.30 6.16
C LEU A 67 -11.81 7.94 5.04
N SER A 68 -13.06 8.24 5.40
CA SER A 68 -13.83 9.39 4.93
C SER A 68 -12.90 10.52 4.48
N VAL A 69 -12.81 10.75 3.18
CA VAL A 69 -12.29 12.02 2.66
C VAL A 69 -13.38 13.06 2.85
N PRO A 70 -13.26 14.08 3.72
CA PRO A 70 -13.89 15.34 3.39
C PRO A 70 -13.14 15.86 2.18
N ALA A 71 -13.85 16.00 1.06
CA ALA A 71 -13.35 16.66 -0.12
C ALA A 71 -12.85 18.06 0.29
N THR A 72 -11.53 18.28 0.28
CA THR A 72 -10.97 19.63 0.34
C THR A 72 -11.04 20.23 -1.06
N SER A 73 -12.11 21.03 -1.22
CA SER A 73 -12.24 22.35 -1.87
C SER A 73 -11.58 22.61 -3.22
#